data_AF-W6JZE7-F1
#
_entry.id   AF-W6JZE7-F1
#
_cell.length_a   1.000
_cell.length_b   1.000
_cell.length_c   1.000
_cell.angle_alpha   90.00
_cell.angle_beta   90.00
_cell.angle_gamma   90.00
#
_symmetry.space_group_name_H-M   'P 1'
#
loop_
_entity.id
_entity.type
_entity.pdbx_description
1 polymer ?
#
loop_
_entity_poly.entity_id
_entity_poly.type
_entity_poly.pdbx_seq_one_letter_code
_entity_poly.pdbx_strand_id
1 'polypeptide(L)'
;MTEPAADTPHNALARSCAVLAVATVLAGALGYVYILVLTRALGPVGYGVLGSLLGLSVVLSIASTAVQLEATRAVAVDPRAPRGWLHRRGIAISLATGAVTLLATPVIDSILRLPSPTLVFALAAVMVPQTYVGVQLGILLGAGRVADFGVLLVLSGASRTVAAVLTAALHESAAFALWASAATAVATNIVGALLLRRVPRPRSSDGGPRVGWSGILRAALGAGALVVLLNADLLAARAVLPDKESGWYAFLTVFGRVTFWGTNFIALWVFPHEAARSSAVKARSYALGAVAVIASAAVLASWVGGAVITDTLAGPEYAGAAGYAPWFAVAGSLLSVVQLATYVDVARGRRRLSLVVWAASPAMVLAIWLAPQTIAGVISAAVAVLAVVALAGLAYMRRATEEAR
;
A
#
# COMPACT_ATOMS: atom_id res chain seq x y z
N MET A 1 -26.91 -41.30 -3.28
CA MET A 1 -26.45 -40.18 -2.45
C MET A 1 -24.94 -40.28 -2.35
N THR A 2 -24.23 -39.57 -3.22
CA THR A 2 -22.78 -39.49 -3.17
C THR A 2 -22.39 -38.47 -2.11
N GLU A 3 -21.76 -38.93 -1.03
CA GLU A 3 -21.07 -38.07 -0.07
C GLU A 3 -20.12 -37.14 -0.84
N PRO A 4 -20.14 -35.82 -0.57
CA PRO A 4 -19.12 -34.94 -1.12
C PRO A 4 -17.78 -35.36 -0.52
N ALA A 5 -16.86 -35.82 -1.38
CA ALA A 5 -15.52 -36.21 -1.00
C ALA A 5 -14.91 -35.10 -0.14
N ALA A 6 -14.57 -35.43 1.11
CA ALA A 6 -13.93 -34.51 2.02
C ALA A 6 -12.61 -34.04 1.38
N ASP A 7 -12.50 -32.74 1.12
CA ASP A 7 -11.28 -32.13 0.60
C ASP A 7 -10.10 -32.56 1.46
N THR A 8 -9.08 -33.16 0.85
CA THR A 8 -7.82 -33.44 1.55
C THR A 8 -7.26 -32.12 2.11
N PRO A 9 -6.53 -32.15 3.25
CA PRO A 9 -6.00 -30.94 3.89
C PRO A 9 -5.17 -30.06 2.93
N HIS A 10 -4.49 -30.72 1.98
CA HIS A 10 -3.71 -30.09 0.92
C HIS A 10 -4.59 -29.29 -0.06
N ASN A 11 -5.75 -29.83 -0.47
CA ASN A 11 -6.67 -29.15 -1.39
C ASN A 11 -7.35 -27.93 -0.73
N ALA A 12 -7.70 -28.04 0.55
CA ALA A 12 -8.28 -26.92 1.30
C ALA A 12 -7.31 -25.75 1.48
N LEU A 13 -6.02 -26.04 1.72
CA LEU A 13 -4.96 -25.04 1.82
C LEU A 13 -4.71 -24.38 0.45
N ALA A 14 -4.56 -25.17 -0.61
CA ALA A 14 -4.36 -24.66 -1.97
C ALA A 14 -5.50 -23.75 -2.41
N ARG A 15 -6.75 -24.14 -2.16
CA ARG A 15 -7.93 -23.30 -2.43
C ARG A 15 -7.89 -21.99 -1.65
N SER A 16 -7.52 -22.03 -0.38
CA SER A 16 -7.43 -20.84 0.47
C SER A 16 -6.36 -19.86 -0.04
N CYS A 17 -5.19 -20.37 -0.42
CA CYS A 17 -4.13 -19.57 -1.05
C CYS A 17 -4.59 -18.94 -2.38
N ALA A 18 -5.26 -19.72 -3.23
CA ALA A 18 -5.78 -19.22 -4.51
C ALA A 18 -6.81 -18.10 -4.31
N VAL A 19 -7.76 -18.26 -3.38
CA VAL A 19 -8.76 -17.23 -3.05
C VAL A 19 -8.10 -15.95 -2.55
N LEU A 20 -7.11 -16.04 -1.64
CA LEU A 20 -6.38 -14.88 -1.16
C LEU A 20 -5.64 -14.15 -2.28
N ALA A 21 -4.96 -14.91 -3.15
CA ALA A 21 -4.22 -14.36 -4.27
C ALA A 21 -5.15 -13.62 -5.23
N VAL A 22 -6.24 -14.25 -5.67
CA VAL A 22 -7.22 -13.65 -6.58
C VAL A 22 -7.86 -12.41 -5.97
N ALA A 23 -8.30 -12.47 -4.71
CA ALA A 23 -8.91 -11.33 -4.05
C ALA A 23 -7.95 -10.14 -3.91
N THR A 24 -6.68 -10.40 -3.58
CA THR A 24 -5.66 -9.36 -3.46
C THR A 24 -5.34 -8.72 -4.80
N VAL A 25 -5.18 -9.52 -5.86
CA VAL A 25 -4.94 -9.03 -7.23
C VAL A 25 -6.12 -8.20 -7.70
N LEU A 26 -7.35 -8.68 -7.51
CA LEU A 26 -8.55 -7.98 -7.94
C LEU A 26 -8.73 -6.65 -7.17
N ALA A 27 -8.54 -6.65 -5.86
CA ALA A 27 -8.59 -5.44 -5.05
C ALA A 27 -7.50 -4.42 -5.45
N GLY A 28 -6.29 -4.89 -5.77
CA GLY A 28 -5.20 -4.06 -6.28
C GLY A 28 -5.54 -3.46 -7.65
N ALA A 29 -6.07 -4.26 -8.57
CA ALA A 29 -6.50 -3.81 -9.90
C ALA A 29 -7.57 -2.72 -9.80
N LEU A 30 -8.57 -2.90 -8.93
CA LEU A 30 -9.60 -1.89 -8.64
C LEU A 30 -9.01 -0.57 -8.11
N GLY A 31 -7.92 -0.65 -7.33
CA GLY A 31 -7.16 0.52 -6.87
C GLY A 31 -6.49 1.29 -8.01
N TYR A 32 -5.99 0.61 -9.04
CA TYR A 32 -5.48 1.27 -10.25
C TYR A 32 -6.60 1.84 -11.11
N VAL A 33 -7.73 1.14 -11.27
CA VAL A 33 -8.91 1.68 -11.96
C VAL A 33 -9.36 2.98 -11.28
N TYR A 34 -9.41 2.99 -9.94
CA TYR A 34 -9.72 4.18 -9.15
C TYR A 34 -8.80 5.37 -9.50
N ILE A 35 -7.48 5.15 -9.52
CA ILE A 35 -6.49 6.16 -9.91
C ILE A 35 -6.73 6.65 -11.34
N LEU A 36 -6.91 5.74 -12.30
CA LEU A 36 -7.04 6.08 -13.72
C LEU A 36 -8.31 6.87 -14.02
N VAL A 37 -9.43 6.46 -13.44
CA VAL A 37 -10.72 7.17 -13.58
C VAL A 37 -10.58 8.61 -13.08
N LEU A 38 -9.98 8.81 -11.90
CA LEU A 38 -9.83 10.15 -11.33
C LEU A 38 -8.77 10.99 -12.04
N THR A 39 -7.70 10.37 -12.55
CA THR A 39 -6.67 11.04 -13.35
C THR A 39 -7.29 11.71 -14.57
N ARG A 40 -8.17 10.97 -15.27
CA ARG A 40 -8.90 11.47 -16.43
C ARG A 40 -9.99 12.48 -16.08
N ALA A 41 -10.77 12.21 -15.03
CA ALA A 41 -11.90 13.05 -14.68
C ALA A 41 -11.49 14.44 -14.17
N LEU A 42 -10.37 14.52 -13.44
CA LEU A 42 -9.95 15.75 -12.75
C LEU A 42 -8.86 16.54 -13.48
N GLY A 43 -8.25 15.95 -14.51
CA GLY A 43 -7.05 16.51 -15.15
C GLY A 43 -5.85 16.61 -14.19
N PRO A 44 -4.70 17.12 -14.67
CA PRO A 44 -3.46 17.17 -13.90
C PRO A 44 -3.57 18.04 -12.64
N VAL A 45 -4.23 19.20 -12.70
CA VAL A 45 -4.33 20.08 -11.53
C VAL A 45 -5.14 19.44 -10.40
N GLY A 46 -6.35 18.95 -10.71
CA GLY A 46 -7.21 18.31 -9.71
C GLY A 46 -6.65 16.99 -9.21
N TYR A 47 -6.07 16.18 -10.12
CA TYR A 47 -5.46 14.91 -9.74
C TYR A 47 -4.14 15.08 -8.98
N GLY A 48 -3.37 16.16 -9.16
CA GLY A 48 -2.18 16.43 -8.35
C GLY A 48 -2.50 16.60 -6.87
N VAL A 49 -3.56 17.36 -6.58
CA VAL A 49 -4.11 17.51 -5.23
C VAL A 49 -4.58 16.16 -4.69
N LEU A 50 -5.49 15.49 -5.40
CA LEU A 50 -6.07 14.24 -4.94
C LEU A 50 -5.02 13.12 -4.81
N GLY A 51 -4.14 12.98 -5.79
CA GLY A 51 -3.06 12.00 -5.83
C GLY A 51 -2.11 12.13 -4.64
N SER A 52 -1.79 13.35 -4.20
CA SER A 52 -0.99 13.57 -2.99
C SER A 52 -1.72 13.12 -1.72
N LEU A 53 -3.02 13.42 -1.60
CA LEU A 53 -3.87 12.97 -0.49
C LEU A 53 -4.05 11.44 -0.50
N LEU A 54 -4.09 10.83 -1.68
CA LEU A 54 -4.08 9.38 -1.82
C LEU A 54 -2.75 8.78 -1.38
N GLY A 55 -1.62 9.40 -1.74
CA GLY A 55 -0.31 9.03 -1.21
C GLY A 55 -0.25 9.10 0.32
N LEU A 56 -0.78 10.19 0.90
CA LEU A 56 -0.91 10.34 2.35
C LEU A 56 -1.84 9.28 2.96
N SER A 57 -2.97 8.97 2.31
CA SER A 57 -3.90 7.93 2.74
C SER A 57 -3.24 6.55 2.81
N VAL A 58 -2.31 6.26 1.87
CA VAL A 58 -1.55 5.01 1.86
C VAL A 58 -0.59 4.97 3.05
N VAL A 59 0.06 6.08 3.41
CA VAL A 59 0.85 6.17 4.64
C VAL A 59 -0.03 5.95 5.88
N LEU A 60 -1.18 6.61 5.96
CA LEU A 60 -2.10 6.45 7.10
C LEU A 60 -2.69 5.03 7.20
N SER A 61 -2.75 4.29 6.08
CA SER A 61 -3.22 2.90 6.05
C SER A 61 -2.37 1.92 6.87
N ILE A 62 -1.14 2.31 7.25
CA ILE A 62 -0.28 1.54 8.17
C ILE A 62 -1.04 1.18 9.47
N ALA A 63 -1.88 2.11 9.97
CA ALA A 63 -2.70 1.85 11.15
C ALA A 63 -3.71 0.71 10.92
N SER A 64 -4.36 0.69 9.74
CA SER A 64 -5.29 -0.36 9.34
C SER A 64 -4.61 -1.72 9.30
N THR A 65 -3.44 -1.81 8.65
CA THR A 65 -2.66 -3.04 8.53
C THR A 65 -2.17 -3.55 9.90
N ALA A 66 -1.72 -2.65 10.78
CA ALA A 66 -1.25 -3.04 12.11
C ALA A 66 -2.37 -3.67 12.95
N VAL A 67 -3.57 -3.09 12.91
CA VAL A 67 -4.76 -3.62 13.59
C VAL A 67 -5.23 -4.93 12.95
N GLN A 68 -5.18 -5.04 11.62
CA GLN A 68 -5.50 -6.26 10.89
C GLN A 68 -4.62 -7.43 11.35
N LEU A 69 -3.31 -7.24 11.39
CA LEU A 69 -2.36 -8.27 11.81
C LEU A 69 -2.56 -8.69 13.28
N GLU A 70 -2.81 -7.73 14.17
CA GLU A 70 -3.12 -8.04 15.57
C GLU A 70 -4.41 -8.85 15.70
N ALA A 71 -5.47 -8.44 15.01
CA ALA A 71 -6.76 -9.12 15.02
C ALA A 71 -6.66 -10.54 14.44
N THR A 72 -5.94 -10.72 13.33
CA THR A 72 -5.66 -12.05 12.76
C THR A 72 -4.95 -12.93 13.77
N ARG A 73 -3.86 -12.44 14.38
CA ARG A 73 -3.10 -13.21 15.36
C ARG A 73 -3.96 -13.59 16.57
N ALA A 74 -4.72 -12.65 17.12
CA ALA A 74 -5.54 -12.88 18.29
C ALA A 74 -6.62 -13.95 18.05
N VAL A 75 -7.29 -13.90 16.90
CA VAL A 75 -8.36 -14.85 16.56
C VAL A 75 -7.81 -16.20 16.09
N ALA A 76 -6.64 -16.24 15.45
CA ALA A 76 -6.01 -17.48 15.03
C ALA A 76 -5.55 -18.37 16.20
N VAL A 77 -5.19 -17.76 17.34
CA VAL A 77 -4.77 -18.50 18.54
C VAL A 77 -5.95 -19.15 19.25
N ASP A 78 -7.06 -18.41 19.43
CA ASP A 78 -8.31 -18.97 19.95
C ASP A 78 -9.51 -18.31 19.24
N PRO A 79 -10.13 -19.00 18.26
CA PRO A 79 -11.26 -18.48 17.50
C PRO A 79 -12.50 -18.16 18.35
N ARG A 80 -12.60 -18.69 19.58
CA ARG A 80 -13.72 -18.48 20.49
C ARG A 80 -13.40 -17.54 21.65
N ALA A 81 -12.22 -16.94 21.68
CA ALA A 81 -11.84 -15.94 22.68
C ALA A 81 -12.70 -14.67 22.58
N PRO A 82 -12.88 -13.91 23.69
CA PRO A 82 -13.59 -12.64 23.67
C PRO A 82 -12.96 -11.66 22.69
N ARG A 83 -13.77 -11.13 21.77
CA ARG A 83 -13.35 -10.22 20.69
C ARG A 83 -13.81 -8.77 20.85
N GLY A 84 -14.59 -8.46 21.88
CA GLY A 84 -15.12 -7.11 22.09
C GLY A 84 -14.02 -6.05 22.24
N TRP A 85 -12.87 -6.44 22.81
CA TRP A 85 -11.72 -5.56 22.94
C TRP A 85 -11.08 -5.20 21.58
N LEU A 86 -11.09 -6.10 20.59
CA LEU A 86 -10.59 -5.83 19.23
C LEU A 86 -11.42 -4.75 18.56
N HIS A 87 -12.75 -4.83 18.67
CA HIS A 87 -13.65 -3.80 18.15
C HIS A 87 -13.44 -2.46 18.84
N ARG A 88 -13.36 -2.43 20.17
CA ARG A 88 -13.13 -1.20 20.94
C ARG A 88 -11.79 -0.54 20.58
N ARG A 89 -10.72 -1.33 20.47
CA ARG A 89 -9.41 -0.82 20.03
C ARG A 89 -9.41 -0.37 18.59
N GLY A 90 -10.04 -1.15 17.72
CA GLY A 90 -10.23 -0.82 16.32
C GLY A 90 -10.91 0.54 16.16
N ILE A 91 -12.02 0.77 16.86
CA ILE A 91 -12.72 2.07 16.88
C ILE A 91 -11.80 3.16 17.41
N ALA A 92 -11.12 2.93 18.53
CA ALA A 92 -10.22 3.94 19.11
C ALA A 92 -9.08 4.33 18.15
N ILE A 93 -8.47 3.35 17.47
CA ILE A 93 -7.40 3.58 16.49
C ILE A 93 -7.97 4.26 15.24
N SER A 94 -9.13 3.85 14.74
CA SER A 94 -9.79 4.50 13.61
C SER A 94 -10.11 5.96 13.89
N LEU A 95 -10.69 6.26 15.05
CA LEU A 95 -10.99 7.62 15.48
C LEU A 95 -9.69 8.41 15.70
N ALA A 96 -8.66 7.80 16.28
CA ALA A 96 -7.35 8.42 16.44
C ALA A 96 -6.70 8.76 15.10
N THR A 97 -6.75 7.87 14.10
CA THR A 97 -6.22 8.14 12.75
C THR A 97 -6.98 9.29 12.08
N GLY A 98 -8.31 9.32 12.20
CA GLY A 98 -9.13 10.44 11.73
C GLY A 98 -8.79 11.75 12.44
N ALA A 99 -8.73 11.72 13.77
CA ALA A 99 -8.41 12.89 14.59
C ALA A 99 -6.99 13.41 14.33
N VAL A 100 -5.99 12.54 14.20
CA VAL A 100 -4.62 12.92 13.84
C VAL A 100 -4.59 13.57 12.47
N THR A 101 -5.33 13.04 11.49
CA THR A 101 -5.47 13.68 10.16
C THR A 101 -6.06 15.08 10.27
N LEU A 102 -7.12 15.27 11.08
CA LEU A 102 -7.75 16.58 11.31
C LEU A 102 -6.83 17.55 12.05
N LEU A 103 -6.13 17.10 13.10
CA LEU A 103 -5.20 17.92 13.86
C LEU A 103 -3.98 18.31 13.03
N ALA A 104 -3.59 17.47 12.07
CA ALA A 104 -2.53 17.75 11.12
C ALA A 104 -2.97 18.67 9.96
N THR A 105 -4.23 19.13 9.90
CA THR A 105 -4.73 20.03 8.85
C THR A 105 -3.80 21.19 8.52
N PRO A 106 -3.31 22.03 9.47
CA PRO A 106 -2.45 23.16 9.10
C PRO A 106 -1.13 22.74 8.44
N VAL A 107 -0.58 21.59 8.83
CA VAL A 107 0.65 21.04 8.25
C VAL A 107 0.37 20.44 6.87
N ILE A 108 -0.72 19.68 6.72
CA ILE A 108 -1.10 19.07 5.45
C ILE A 108 -1.45 20.15 4.42
N ASP A 109 -2.23 21.15 4.82
CA ASP A 109 -2.68 22.26 3.97
C ASP A 109 -1.49 23.09 3.47
N SER A 110 -0.58 23.48 4.37
CA SER A 110 0.61 24.26 4.03
C SER A 110 1.60 23.49 3.15
N ILE A 111 1.89 22.23 3.48
CA ILE A 111 2.85 21.41 2.73
C ILE A 111 2.28 21.00 1.37
N LEU A 112 1.02 20.55 1.30
CA LEU A 112 0.44 20.06 0.05
C LEU A 112 -0.20 21.17 -0.81
N ARG A 113 -0.20 22.42 -0.33
CA ARG A 113 -0.79 23.58 -1.00
C ARG A 113 -2.21 23.26 -1.48
N LEU A 114 -3.07 22.89 -0.54
CA LEU A 114 -4.43 22.49 -0.89
C LEU A 114 -5.28 23.73 -1.20
N PRO A 115 -6.21 23.64 -2.16
CA PRO A 115 -7.11 24.74 -2.47
C PRO A 115 -8.19 24.96 -1.39
N SER A 116 -8.44 23.95 -0.54
CA SER A 116 -9.46 24.02 0.51
C SER A 116 -9.19 23.00 1.63
N PRO A 117 -9.37 23.38 2.91
CA PRO A 117 -9.23 22.46 4.04
C PRO A 117 -10.29 21.35 4.06
N THR A 118 -11.38 21.53 3.31
CA THR A 118 -12.44 20.50 3.14
C THR A 118 -11.90 19.18 2.62
N LEU A 119 -10.82 19.20 1.85
CA LEU A 119 -10.12 18.01 1.37
C LEU A 119 -9.47 17.21 2.50
N VAL A 120 -8.92 17.88 3.51
CA VAL A 120 -8.36 17.21 4.70
C VAL A 120 -9.47 16.64 5.55
N PHE A 121 -10.60 17.35 5.68
CA PHE A 121 -11.77 16.85 6.38
C PHE A 121 -12.35 15.60 5.70
N ALA A 122 -12.43 15.62 4.37
CA ALA A 122 -12.86 14.48 3.57
C ALA A 122 -11.87 13.30 3.72
N LEU A 123 -10.56 13.57 3.66
CA LEU A 123 -9.53 12.54 3.90
C LEU A 123 -9.69 11.92 5.29
N ALA A 124 -9.83 12.73 6.34
CA ALA A 124 -10.04 12.24 7.70
C ALA A 124 -11.31 11.37 7.81
N ALA A 125 -12.39 11.79 7.14
CA ALA A 125 -13.63 11.02 7.07
C ALA A 125 -13.46 9.67 6.36
N VAL A 126 -12.60 9.56 5.33
CA VAL A 126 -12.23 8.28 4.70
C VAL A 126 -11.42 7.41 5.66
N MET A 127 -10.48 8.00 6.40
CA MET A 127 -9.52 7.24 7.22
C MET A 127 -10.17 6.47 8.37
N VAL A 128 -11.26 6.97 8.95
CA VAL A 128 -11.98 6.29 10.05
C VAL A 128 -12.53 4.91 9.61
N PRO A 129 -13.43 4.82 8.61
CA PRO A 129 -13.95 3.55 8.13
C PRO A 129 -12.86 2.68 7.48
N GLN A 130 -11.90 3.29 6.75
CA GLN A 130 -10.82 2.54 6.11
C GLN A 130 -9.88 1.86 7.13
N THR A 131 -9.61 2.51 8.25
CA THR A 131 -8.82 1.90 9.33
C THR A 131 -9.59 0.78 10.02
N TYR A 132 -10.92 0.93 10.16
CA TYR A 132 -11.74 -0.05 10.86
C TYR A 132 -11.92 -1.35 10.06
N VAL A 133 -11.98 -1.28 8.73
CA VAL A 133 -12.01 -2.46 7.85
C VAL A 133 -10.84 -3.42 8.16
N GLY A 134 -9.68 -2.90 8.58
CA GLY A 134 -8.54 -3.72 9.01
C GLY A 134 -8.90 -4.71 10.13
N VAL A 135 -9.69 -4.29 11.12
CA VAL A 135 -10.20 -5.16 12.20
C VAL A 135 -11.03 -6.30 11.63
N GLN A 136 -11.95 -5.98 10.72
CA GLN A 136 -12.90 -6.95 10.15
C GLN A 136 -12.17 -7.97 9.29
N LEU A 137 -11.29 -7.51 8.41
CA LEU A 137 -10.39 -8.37 7.62
C LEU A 137 -9.54 -9.24 8.55
N GLY A 138 -8.99 -8.66 9.60
CA GLY A 138 -8.15 -9.37 10.55
C GLY A 138 -8.88 -10.53 11.23
N ILE A 139 -10.09 -10.28 11.74
CA ILE A 139 -10.93 -11.30 12.38
C ILE A 139 -11.34 -12.39 11.38
N LEU A 140 -11.77 -12.03 10.17
CA LEU A 140 -12.16 -13.01 9.15
C LEU A 140 -10.99 -13.93 8.78
N LEU A 141 -9.81 -13.35 8.55
CA LEU A 141 -8.61 -14.11 8.23
C LEU A 141 -8.17 -15.01 9.39
N GLY A 142 -8.15 -14.48 10.61
CA GLY A 142 -7.78 -15.24 11.81
C GLY A 142 -8.74 -16.38 12.14
N ALA A 143 -10.03 -16.24 11.81
CA ALA A 143 -11.03 -17.30 11.95
C ALA A 143 -10.99 -18.35 10.82
N GLY A 144 -10.07 -18.24 9.87
CA GLY A 144 -9.99 -19.13 8.70
C GLY A 144 -11.10 -18.89 7.66
N ARG A 145 -11.84 -17.78 7.74
CA ARG A 145 -12.94 -17.42 6.83
C ARG A 145 -12.39 -16.71 5.58
N VAL A 146 -11.51 -17.40 4.86
CA VAL A 146 -10.73 -16.84 3.75
C VAL A 146 -11.59 -16.32 2.60
N ALA A 147 -12.71 -16.98 2.31
CA ALA A 147 -13.66 -16.52 1.29
C ALA A 147 -14.32 -15.19 1.66
N ASP A 148 -14.81 -15.04 2.90
CA ASP A 148 -15.42 -13.77 3.33
C ASP A 148 -14.38 -12.66 3.45
N PHE A 149 -13.13 -12.98 3.85
CA PHE A 149 -12.01 -12.05 3.77
C PHE A 149 -11.83 -11.54 2.34
N GLY A 150 -11.79 -12.46 1.36
CA GLY A 150 -11.64 -12.12 -0.05
C GLY A 150 -12.76 -11.22 -0.55
N VAL A 151 -14.02 -11.54 -0.20
CA VAL A 151 -15.19 -10.72 -0.53
C VAL A 151 -15.07 -9.32 0.05
N LEU A 152 -14.73 -9.20 1.35
CA LEU A 152 -14.60 -7.89 2.01
C LEU A 152 -13.45 -7.06 1.44
N LEU A 153 -12.32 -7.70 1.11
CA LEU A 153 -11.16 -7.05 0.51
C LEU A 153 -11.49 -6.49 -0.89
N VAL A 154 -12.14 -7.29 -1.73
CA VAL A 154 -12.58 -6.87 -3.07
C VAL A 154 -13.62 -5.76 -2.96
N LEU A 155 -14.59 -5.88 -2.03
CA LEU A 155 -15.59 -4.83 -1.80
C LEU A 155 -14.95 -3.52 -1.33
N SER A 156 -13.91 -3.58 -0.49
CA SER A 156 -13.14 -2.40 -0.08
C SER A 156 -12.41 -1.72 -1.25
N GLY A 157 -11.94 -2.49 -2.24
CA GLY A 157 -11.43 -1.95 -3.50
C GLY A 157 -12.56 -1.33 -4.34
N ALA A 158 -13.62 -2.11 -4.58
CA ALA A 158 -14.73 -1.73 -5.44
C ALA A 158 -15.47 -0.48 -4.94
N SER A 159 -15.64 -0.33 -3.62
CA SER A 159 -16.29 0.82 -2.99
C SER A 159 -15.62 2.16 -3.37
N ARG A 160 -14.29 2.20 -3.38
CA ARG A 160 -13.51 3.38 -3.81
C ARG A 160 -13.62 3.59 -5.31
N THR A 161 -13.54 2.52 -6.11
CA THR A 161 -13.74 2.61 -7.56
C THR A 161 -15.13 3.16 -7.92
N VAL A 162 -16.19 2.74 -7.23
CA VAL A 162 -17.54 3.29 -7.39
C VAL A 162 -17.55 4.78 -7.07
N ALA A 163 -16.91 5.21 -5.98
CA ALA A 163 -16.79 6.63 -5.66
C ALA A 163 -16.06 7.44 -6.75
N ALA A 164 -14.99 6.89 -7.34
CA ALA A 164 -14.31 7.52 -8.48
C ALA A 164 -15.20 7.61 -9.72
N VAL A 165 -15.90 6.53 -10.07
CA VAL A 165 -16.81 6.51 -11.22
C VAL A 165 -17.96 7.50 -11.03
N LEU A 166 -18.54 7.58 -9.83
CA LEU A 166 -19.56 8.59 -9.51
C LEU A 166 -19.02 10.01 -9.65
N THR A 167 -17.81 10.27 -9.15
CA THR A 167 -17.17 11.58 -9.32
C THR A 167 -17.00 11.93 -10.79
N ALA A 168 -16.49 10.98 -11.58
CA ALA A 168 -16.27 11.17 -13.00
C ALA A 168 -17.58 11.39 -13.78
N ALA A 169 -18.60 10.58 -13.51
CA ALA A 169 -19.90 10.66 -14.17
C ALA A 169 -20.67 11.95 -13.84
N LEU A 170 -20.50 12.48 -12.63
CA LEU A 170 -21.11 13.72 -12.20
C LEU A 170 -20.26 14.96 -12.49
N HIS A 171 -19.07 14.79 -13.08
CA HIS A 171 -18.10 15.87 -13.31
C HIS A 171 -17.77 16.67 -12.03
N GLU A 172 -17.70 15.94 -10.91
CA GLU A 172 -17.56 16.52 -9.58
C GLU A 172 -16.09 16.71 -9.16
N SER A 173 -15.90 17.44 -8.06
CA SER A 173 -14.58 17.82 -7.56
C SER A 173 -13.82 16.67 -6.86
N ALA A 174 -12.52 16.89 -6.62
CA ALA A 174 -11.69 15.98 -5.80
C ALA A 174 -12.22 15.79 -4.37
N ALA A 175 -12.87 16.81 -3.79
CA ALA A 175 -13.48 16.71 -2.47
C ALA A 175 -14.67 15.76 -2.47
N PHE A 176 -15.50 15.81 -3.53
CA PHE A 176 -16.60 14.87 -3.71
C PHE A 176 -16.09 13.43 -3.79
N ALA A 177 -14.99 13.17 -4.53
CA ALA A 177 -14.38 11.84 -4.61
C ALA A 177 -14.01 11.26 -3.25
N LEU A 178 -13.44 12.08 -2.35
CA LEU A 178 -13.07 11.67 -1.00
C LEU A 178 -14.31 11.43 -0.13
N TRP A 179 -15.30 12.34 -0.15
CA TRP A 179 -16.54 12.15 0.60
C TRP A 179 -17.34 10.92 0.13
N ALA A 180 -17.45 10.72 -1.18
CA ALA A 180 -18.05 9.53 -1.75
C ALA A 180 -17.28 8.26 -1.34
N SER A 181 -15.94 8.32 -1.31
CA SER A 181 -15.11 7.20 -0.83
C SER A 181 -15.34 6.91 0.66
N ALA A 182 -15.55 7.94 1.49
CA ALA A 182 -15.88 7.77 2.90
C ALA A 182 -17.25 7.08 3.07
N ALA A 183 -18.25 7.54 2.33
CA ALA A 183 -19.60 6.97 2.35
C ALA A 183 -19.61 5.50 1.91
N THR A 184 -18.94 5.16 0.80
CA THR A 184 -18.87 3.77 0.32
C THR A 184 -18.00 2.88 1.22
N ALA A 185 -17.00 3.44 1.91
CA ALA A 185 -16.23 2.73 2.94
C ALA A 185 -17.07 2.42 4.19
N VAL A 186 -18.00 3.30 4.59
CA VAL A 186 -18.97 3.00 5.66
C VAL A 186 -19.88 1.84 5.24
N ALA A 187 -20.41 1.86 4.01
CA ALA A 187 -21.21 0.75 3.48
C ALA A 187 -20.43 -0.58 3.48
N THR A 188 -19.14 -0.55 3.12
CA THR A 188 -18.24 -1.71 3.19
C THR A 188 -18.12 -2.26 4.61
N ASN A 189 -18.01 -1.39 5.62
CA ASN A 189 -17.96 -1.81 7.02
C ASN A 189 -19.27 -2.46 7.49
N ILE A 190 -20.42 -2.02 6.99
CA ILE A 190 -21.71 -2.66 7.27
C ILE A 190 -21.71 -4.10 6.74
N VAL A 191 -21.28 -4.30 5.49
CA VAL A 191 -21.15 -5.65 4.92
C VAL A 191 -20.14 -6.49 5.70
N GLY A 192 -19.00 -5.91 6.09
CA GLY A 192 -18.04 -6.59 6.97
C GLY A 192 -18.65 -7.04 8.29
N ALA A 193 -19.50 -6.20 8.91
CA ALA A 193 -20.21 -6.57 10.13
C ALA A 193 -21.20 -7.73 9.92
N LEU A 194 -21.85 -7.80 8.75
CA LEU A 194 -22.71 -8.93 8.37
C LEU A 194 -21.92 -10.22 8.16
N LEU A 195 -20.76 -10.15 7.50
CA LEU A 195 -19.87 -11.31 7.30
C LEU A 195 -19.34 -11.84 8.63
N LEU A 196 -19.02 -10.96 9.58
CA LEU A 196 -18.57 -11.34 10.93
C LEU A 196 -19.62 -12.11 11.73
N ARG A 197 -20.92 -12.03 11.40
CA ARG A 197 -21.96 -12.86 12.04
C ARG A 197 -21.78 -14.35 11.76
N ARG A 198 -21.06 -14.71 10.70
CA ARG A 198 -20.77 -16.09 10.31
C ARG A 198 -19.52 -16.66 11.00
N VAL A 199 -18.75 -15.83 11.69
CA VAL A 199 -17.62 -16.26 12.53
C VAL A 199 -18.16 -16.86 13.83
N PRO A 200 -17.61 -17.98 14.34
CA PRO A 200 -18.03 -18.58 15.61
C PRO A 200 -18.18 -17.54 16.72
N ARG A 201 -19.25 -17.68 17.52
CA ARG A 201 -19.50 -16.78 18.63
C ARG A 201 -18.45 -16.97 19.73
N PRO A 202 -17.96 -15.89 20.36
CA PRO A 202 -17.09 -15.98 21.52
C PRO A 202 -17.77 -16.71 22.68
N ARG A 203 -16.98 -17.37 23.54
CA ARG A 203 -17.46 -18.02 24.77
C ARG A 203 -17.96 -17.02 25.83
N SER A 204 -17.45 -15.78 25.83
CA SER A 204 -17.96 -14.67 26.65
C SER A 204 -17.85 -13.33 25.92
N SER A 205 -18.74 -12.39 26.27
CA SER A 205 -18.70 -10.99 25.81
C SER A 205 -17.64 -10.17 26.55
N ASP A 206 -17.36 -10.52 27.80
CA ASP A 206 -16.54 -9.75 28.72
C ASP A 206 -15.20 -10.42 29.02
N GLY A 207 -14.16 -9.58 29.14
CA GLY A 207 -12.81 -9.98 29.52
C GLY A 207 -11.93 -10.39 28.33
N GLY A 208 -11.35 -9.41 27.64
CA GLY A 208 -10.22 -9.67 26.75
C GLY A 208 -8.90 -9.67 27.52
N PRO A 209 -7.89 -10.47 27.14
CA PRO A 209 -6.54 -10.33 27.68
C PRO A 209 -6.06 -8.88 27.52
N ARG A 210 -5.33 -8.35 28.52
CA ARG A 210 -4.64 -7.06 28.43
C ARG A 210 -3.45 -7.18 27.47
N VAL A 211 -3.73 -7.34 26.17
CA VAL A 211 -2.69 -7.44 25.15
C VAL A 211 -2.04 -6.06 25.01
N GLY A 212 -0.73 -5.93 25.22
CA GLY A 212 -0.05 -4.63 25.09
C GLY A 212 -0.05 -4.09 23.64
N TRP A 213 0.08 -2.77 23.48
CA TRP A 213 0.19 -2.07 22.19
C TRP A 213 1.46 -2.42 21.38
N SER A 214 2.41 -3.11 22.01
CA SER A 214 3.73 -3.40 21.43
C SER A 214 3.65 -4.23 20.14
N GLY A 215 2.63 -5.09 19.99
CA GLY A 215 2.41 -5.84 18.75
C GLY A 215 2.04 -4.94 17.58
N ILE A 216 1.09 -4.04 17.79
CA ILE A 216 0.62 -3.05 16.81
C ILE A 216 1.76 -2.12 16.41
N LEU A 217 2.49 -1.60 17.39
CA LEU A 217 3.59 -0.67 17.13
C LEU A 217 4.73 -1.32 16.34
N ARG A 218 5.10 -2.57 16.67
CA ARG A 218 6.11 -3.31 15.89
C ARG A 218 5.65 -3.57 14.46
N ALA A 219 4.38 -3.94 14.27
CA ALA A 219 3.82 -4.15 12.94
C ALA A 219 3.81 -2.85 12.12
N ALA A 220 3.39 -1.74 12.75
CA ALA A 220 3.39 -0.42 12.13
C ALA A 220 4.79 0.07 11.74
N LEU A 221 5.78 -0.07 12.63
CA LEU A 221 7.15 0.35 12.36
C LEU A 221 7.82 -0.49 11.26
N GLY A 222 7.52 -1.79 11.21
CA GLY A 222 8.08 -2.71 10.22
C GLY A 222 7.48 -2.49 8.82
N ALA A 223 6.15 -2.49 8.72
CA ALA A 223 5.46 -2.27 7.44
C ALA A 223 5.56 -0.82 6.96
N GLY A 224 5.64 0.13 7.91
CA GLY A 224 5.54 1.55 7.62
C GLY A 224 6.74 2.14 6.88
N ALA A 225 7.96 1.66 7.14
CA ALA A 225 9.17 2.23 6.54
C ALA A 225 9.10 2.26 5.01
N LEU A 226 8.77 1.10 4.40
CA LEU A 226 8.66 0.97 2.95
C LEU A 226 7.48 1.77 2.39
N VAL A 227 6.36 1.81 3.11
CA VAL A 227 5.15 2.55 2.67
C VAL A 227 5.39 4.05 2.68
N VAL A 228 6.09 4.56 3.70
CA VAL A 228 6.49 5.98 3.77
C VAL A 228 7.48 6.28 2.66
N LEU A 229 8.54 5.48 2.49
CA LEU A 229 9.52 5.69 1.42
C LEU A 229 8.88 5.67 0.02
N LEU A 230 7.93 4.74 -0.22
CA LEU A 230 7.17 4.61 -1.48
C LEU A 230 6.35 5.86 -1.84
N ASN A 231 5.97 6.69 -0.87
CA ASN A 231 5.12 7.86 -1.09
C ASN A 231 5.84 9.19 -0.74
N ALA A 232 7.05 9.14 -0.20
CA ALA A 232 7.78 10.32 0.23
C ALA A 232 8.08 11.27 -0.93
N ASP A 233 8.43 10.71 -2.09
CA ASP A 233 8.73 11.48 -3.29
C ASP A 233 7.49 12.19 -3.84
N LEU A 234 6.34 11.52 -3.89
CA LEU A 234 5.06 12.09 -4.32
C LEU A 234 4.63 13.25 -3.42
N LEU A 235 4.73 13.08 -2.10
CA LEU A 235 4.36 14.11 -1.14
C LEU A 235 5.29 15.32 -1.22
N ALA A 236 6.60 15.09 -1.37
CA ALA A 236 7.59 16.16 -1.56
C ALA A 236 7.39 16.87 -2.91
N ALA A 237 7.14 16.13 -3.98
CA ALA A 237 6.86 16.66 -5.32
C ALA A 237 5.64 17.59 -5.30
N ARG A 238 4.56 17.24 -4.59
CA ARG A 238 3.39 18.12 -4.42
C ARG A 238 3.73 19.40 -3.66
N ALA A 239 4.68 19.37 -2.72
CA ALA A 239 5.06 20.56 -1.97
C ALA A 239 5.85 21.58 -2.79
N VAL A 240 6.58 21.11 -3.80
CA VAL A 240 7.56 21.95 -4.51
C VAL A 240 7.22 22.25 -5.97
N LEU A 241 6.60 21.31 -6.71
CA LEU A 241 6.32 21.47 -8.15
C LEU A 241 5.07 22.30 -8.43
N PRO A 242 4.99 23.05 -9.54
CA PRO A 242 3.75 23.71 -9.96
C PRO A 242 2.55 22.74 -10.02
N ASP A 243 1.33 23.24 -9.82
CA ASP A 243 0.13 22.38 -9.67
C ASP A 243 -0.03 21.35 -10.79
N LYS A 244 0.10 21.77 -12.05
CA LYS A 244 0.00 20.88 -13.21
C LYS A 244 1.10 19.82 -13.22
N GLU A 245 2.35 20.21 -12.96
CA GLU A 245 3.49 19.30 -12.91
C GLU A 245 3.41 18.31 -11.75
N SER A 246 2.85 18.72 -10.60
CA SER A 246 2.58 17.81 -9.50
C SER A 246 1.54 16.74 -9.86
N GLY A 247 0.56 17.09 -10.70
CA GLY A 247 -0.39 16.17 -11.30
C GLY A 247 0.26 15.15 -12.24
N TRP A 248 1.12 15.65 -13.12
CA TRP A 248 1.94 14.80 -13.98
C TRP A 248 2.79 13.83 -13.15
N TYR A 249 3.48 14.32 -12.13
CA TYR A 249 4.27 13.51 -11.21
C TYR A 249 3.40 12.44 -10.52
N ALA A 250 2.24 12.84 -9.97
CA ALA A 250 1.30 11.93 -9.31
C ALA A 250 0.83 10.80 -10.22
N PHE A 251 0.49 11.09 -11.48
CA PHE A 251 0.13 10.07 -12.46
C PHE A 251 1.33 9.16 -12.76
N LEU A 252 2.51 9.73 -13.01
CA LEU A 252 3.68 8.95 -13.38
C LEU A 252 4.16 8.00 -12.28
N THR A 253 3.84 8.25 -11.00
CA THR A 253 4.07 7.28 -9.92
C THR A 253 3.40 5.93 -10.16
N VAL A 254 2.37 5.84 -11.01
CA VAL A 254 1.73 4.58 -11.41
C VAL A 254 2.74 3.65 -12.10
N PHE A 255 3.60 4.17 -12.99
CA PHE A 255 4.63 3.36 -13.65
C PHE A 255 5.59 2.74 -12.64
N GLY A 256 6.03 3.52 -11.65
CA GLY A 256 6.87 3.03 -10.56
C GLY A 256 6.15 2.01 -9.69
N ARG A 257 4.90 2.27 -9.30
CA ARG A 257 4.09 1.36 -8.47
C ARG A 257 3.81 0.04 -9.15
N VAL A 258 3.46 0.04 -10.44
CA VAL A 258 3.22 -1.20 -11.20
C VAL A 258 4.50 -2.03 -11.26
N THR A 259 5.64 -1.39 -11.52
CA THR A 259 6.96 -2.05 -11.53
C THR A 259 7.28 -2.64 -10.15
N PHE A 260 7.12 -1.84 -9.10
CA PHE A 260 7.33 -2.23 -7.71
C PHE A 260 6.48 -3.44 -7.31
N TRP A 261 5.16 -3.33 -7.49
CA TRP A 261 4.23 -4.40 -7.10
C TRP A 261 4.35 -5.66 -7.95
N GLY A 262 4.72 -5.53 -9.23
CA GLY A 262 4.99 -6.65 -10.12
C GLY A 262 6.09 -7.58 -9.59
N THR A 263 7.04 -7.04 -8.82
CA THR A 263 8.13 -7.82 -8.22
C THR A 263 7.79 -8.44 -6.86
N ASN A 264 6.68 -8.06 -6.23
CA ASN A 264 6.36 -8.45 -4.85
C ASN A 264 6.21 -9.97 -4.67
N PHE A 265 5.75 -10.70 -5.71
CA PHE A 265 5.65 -12.16 -5.67
C PHE A 265 7.01 -12.86 -5.51
N ILE A 266 8.09 -12.23 -6.00
CA ILE A 266 9.44 -12.78 -5.88
C ILE A 266 9.87 -12.84 -4.42
N ALA A 267 9.54 -11.81 -3.64
CA ALA A 267 9.84 -11.77 -2.22
C ALA A 267 9.17 -12.90 -1.43
N LEU A 268 7.93 -13.26 -1.79
CA LEU A 268 7.19 -14.36 -1.16
C LEU A 268 7.87 -15.71 -1.42
N TRP A 269 8.54 -15.89 -2.56
CA TRP A 269 9.26 -17.12 -2.88
C TRP A 269 10.64 -17.21 -2.18
N VAL A 270 11.30 -16.08 -1.94
CA VAL A 270 12.60 -16.02 -1.25
C VAL A 270 12.47 -16.31 0.24
N PHE A 271 11.39 -15.82 0.87
CA PHE A 271 11.23 -15.85 2.31
C PHE A 271 11.36 -17.26 2.95
N PRO A 272 10.72 -18.33 2.43
CA PRO A 272 10.86 -19.68 2.98
C PRO A 272 12.28 -20.24 2.87
N HIS A 273 12.99 -19.94 1.77
CA HIS A 273 14.36 -20.41 1.53
C HIS A 273 15.39 -19.69 2.40
N GLU A 274 15.16 -18.41 2.68
CA GLU A 274 15.95 -17.63 3.66
C GLU A 274 15.79 -18.17 5.09
N ALA A 275 14.55 -18.52 5.46
CA ALA A 275 14.26 -19.10 6.78
C ALA A 275 14.91 -20.48 6.96
N ALA A 276 14.93 -21.31 5.91
CA ALA A 276 15.50 -22.67 5.94
C ALA A 276 17.04 -22.73 5.86
N ARG A 277 17.72 -21.62 5.53
CA ARG A 277 19.18 -21.43 5.40
C ARG A 277 19.93 -22.29 4.37
N SER A 278 19.42 -23.47 3.99
CA SER A 278 20.12 -24.44 3.12
C SER A 278 20.24 -24.04 1.64
N SER A 279 19.39 -23.11 1.14
CA SER A 279 19.39 -22.67 -0.26
C SER A 279 19.32 -21.14 -0.44
N ALA A 280 19.54 -20.40 0.65
CA ALA A 280 19.36 -18.95 0.73
C ALA A 280 20.13 -18.16 -0.34
N VAL A 281 21.37 -18.54 -0.64
CA VAL A 281 22.21 -17.85 -1.64
C VAL A 281 21.64 -17.97 -3.06
N LYS A 282 21.29 -19.19 -3.48
CA LYS A 282 20.70 -19.42 -4.81
C LYS A 282 19.34 -18.73 -4.92
N ALA A 283 18.51 -18.82 -3.89
CA ALA A 283 17.21 -18.17 -3.86
C ALA A 283 17.32 -16.64 -4.04
N ARG A 284 18.27 -15.98 -3.36
CA ARG A 284 18.55 -14.55 -3.55
C ARG A 284 19.00 -14.22 -4.97
N SER A 285 19.92 -14.99 -5.54
CA SER A 285 20.40 -14.75 -6.91
C SER A 285 19.29 -14.87 -7.94
N TYR A 286 18.44 -15.90 -7.84
CA TYR A 286 17.28 -16.06 -8.72
C TYR A 286 16.28 -14.91 -8.55
N ALA A 287 16.04 -14.48 -7.31
CA ALA A 287 15.16 -13.38 -7.03
C ALA A 287 15.67 -12.05 -7.59
N LEU A 288 16.95 -11.74 -7.41
CA LEU A 288 17.57 -10.56 -8.00
C LEU A 288 17.54 -10.61 -9.53
N GLY A 289 17.79 -11.78 -10.13
CA GLY A 289 17.65 -11.99 -11.57
C GLY A 289 16.22 -11.75 -12.06
N ALA A 290 15.22 -12.28 -11.36
CA ALA A 290 13.81 -12.07 -11.68
C ALA A 290 13.39 -10.61 -11.52
N VAL A 291 13.83 -9.93 -10.45
CA VAL A 291 13.60 -8.49 -10.25
C VAL A 291 14.23 -7.71 -11.40
N ALA A 292 15.47 -8.02 -11.79
CA ALA A 292 16.15 -7.36 -12.90
C ALA A 292 15.40 -7.55 -14.22
N VAL A 293 14.93 -8.76 -14.54
CA VAL A 293 14.17 -9.03 -15.77
C VAL A 293 12.85 -8.25 -15.79
N ILE A 294 12.07 -8.29 -14.71
CA ILE A 294 10.79 -7.56 -14.62
C ILE A 294 11.03 -6.04 -14.69
N ALA A 295 12.03 -5.53 -13.95
CA ALA A 295 12.43 -4.14 -13.96
C ALA A 295 12.84 -3.67 -15.36
N SER A 296 13.73 -4.41 -16.03
CA SER A 296 14.17 -4.09 -17.39
C SER A 296 13.01 -4.12 -18.38
N ALA A 297 12.10 -5.08 -18.28
CA ALA A 297 10.91 -5.14 -19.11
C ALA A 297 9.97 -3.94 -18.88
N ALA A 298 9.74 -3.56 -17.62
CA ALA A 298 8.90 -2.41 -17.27
C ALA A 298 9.50 -1.07 -17.73
N VAL A 299 10.82 -0.90 -17.57
CA VAL A 299 11.55 0.29 -18.06
C VAL A 299 11.50 0.34 -19.59
N LEU A 300 11.74 -0.78 -20.29
CA LEU A 300 11.67 -0.85 -21.74
C LEU A 300 10.25 -0.56 -22.26
N ALA A 301 9.23 -1.15 -21.63
CA ALA A 301 7.83 -0.90 -21.98
C ALA A 301 7.46 0.59 -21.79
N SER A 302 7.96 1.21 -20.71
CA SER A 302 7.76 2.64 -20.45
C SER A 302 8.54 3.53 -21.44
N TRP A 303 9.69 3.07 -21.90
CA TRP A 303 10.52 3.80 -22.87
C TRP A 303 9.93 3.77 -24.28
N VAL A 304 9.48 2.60 -24.74
CA VAL A 304 8.88 2.44 -26.07
C VAL A 304 7.43 2.95 -26.10
N GLY A 305 6.64 2.62 -25.07
CA GLY A 305 5.20 2.85 -25.03
C GLY A 305 4.75 4.02 -24.18
N GLY A 306 5.65 4.74 -23.49
CA GLY A 306 5.29 5.75 -22.48
C GLY A 306 4.34 6.83 -22.98
N ALA A 307 4.53 7.31 -24.21
CA ALA A 307 3.63 8.28 -24.85
C ALA A 307 2.23 7.72 -25.07
N VAL A 308 2.12 6.54 -25.69
CA VAL A 308 0.84 5.88 -25.97
C VAL A 308 0.12 5.52 -24.67
N ILE A 309 0.83 4.96 -23.69
CA ILE A 309 0.27 4.58 -22.39
C ILE A 309 -0.24 5.84 -21.65
N THR A 310 0.54 6.92 -21.64
CA THR A 310 0.15 8.16 -20.97
C THR A 310 -1.09 8.78 -21.60
N ASP A 311 -1.14 8.88 -22.93
CA ASP A 311 -2.29 9.43 -23.65
C ASP A 311 -3.55 8.57 -23.47
N THR A 312 -3.40 7.24 -23.60
CA THR A 312 -4.52 6.30 -23.45
C THR A 312 -5.04 6.15 -22.03
N LEU A 313 -4.23 6.42 -21.00
CA LEU A 313 -4.64 6.26 -19.60
C LEU A 313 -5.00 7.59 -18.93
N ALA A 314 -4.25 8.66 -19.20
CA ALA A 314 -4.40 9.96 -18.54
C ALA A 314 -4.97 11.05 -19.46
N GLY A 315 -4.79 10.92 -20.78
CA GLY A 315 -5.27 11.87 -21.78
C GLY A 315 -4.21 12.88 -22.26
N PRO A 316 -4.58 13.74 -23.22
CA PRO A 316 -3.63 14.60 -23.94
C PRO A 316 -2.99 15.67 -23.05
N GLU A 317 -3.65 16.07 -21.96
CA GLU A 317 -3.11 17.03 -21.00
C GLU A 317 -1.84 16.54 -20.28
N TYR A 318 -1.55 15.23 -20.36
CA TYR A 318 -0.37 14.59 -19.79
C TYR A 318 0.72 14.29 -20.83
N ALA A 319 0.56 14.67 -22.09
CA ALA A 319 1.53 14.38 -23.16
C ALA A 319 2.95 14.90 -22.82
N GLY A 320 3.05 16.08 -22.19
CA GLY A 320 4.32 16.65 -21.75
C GLY A 320 5.03 15.87 -20.63
N ALA A 321 4.30 14.99 -19.92
CA ALA A 321 4.83 14.15 -18.86
C ALA A 321 5.40 12.81 -19.37
N ALA A 322 4.96 12.36 -20.55
CA ALA A 322 5.20 11.01 -21.03
C ALA A 322 6.69 10.63 -21.12
N GLY A 323 7.56 11.59 -21.47
CA GLY A 323 9.00 11.39 -21.57
C GLY A 323 9.67 11.01 -20.23
N TYR A 324 9.02 11.27 -19.10
CA TYR A 324 9.54 10.94 -17.78
C TYR A 324 9.13 9.54 -17.30
N ALA A 325 8.16 8.87 -17.94
CA ALA A 325 7.66 7.56 -17.52
C ALA A 325 8.75 6.49 -17.26
N PRO A 326 9.82 6.38 -18.09
CA PRO A 326 10.89 5.43 -17.83
C PRO A 326 11.61 5.66 -16.49
N TRP A 327 11.80 6.92 -16.08
CA TRP A 327 12.47 7.26 -14.82
C TRP A 327 11.65 6.85 -13.60
N PHE A 328 10.31 6.91 -13.70
CA PHE A 328 9.43 6.39 -12.65
C PHE A 328 9.45 4.86 -12.58
N ALA A 329 9.53 4.17 -13.73
CA ALA A 329 9.75 2.73 -13.75
C ALA A 329 11.11 2.34 -13.13
N VAL A 330 12.17 3.12 -13.38
CA VAL A 330 13.47 2.96 -12.72
C VAL A 330 13.35 3.15 -11.20
N ALA A 331 12.67 4.21 -10.73
CA ALA A 331 12.43 4.43 -9.31
C ALA A 331 11.69 3.24 -8.67
N GLY A 332 10.63 2.74 -9.32
CA GLY A 332 9.92 1.54 -8.90
C GLY A 332 10.81 0.30 -8.82
N SER A 333 11.69 0.12 -9.81
CA SER A 333 12.66 -0.99 -9.87
C SER A 333 13.66 -0.94 -8.71
N LEU A 334 14.19 0.24 -8.40
CA LEU A 334 15.09 0.42 -7.26
C LEU A 334 14.37 0.11 -5.95
N LEU A 335 13.12 0.56 -5.81
CA LEU A 335 12.30 0.28 -4.65
C LEU A 335 12.00 -1.23 -4.49
N SER A 336 11.85 -1.98 -5.58
CA SER A 336 11.75 -3.45 -5.56
C SER A 336 12.97 -4.11 -4.93
N VAL A 337 14.18 -3.62 -5.26
CA VAL A 337 15.43 -4.12 -4.65
C VAL A 337 15.46 -3.80 -3.16
N VAL A 338 15.07 -2.58 -2.76
CA VAL A 338 14.96 -2.17 -1.35
C VAL A 338 13.96 -3.04 -0.59
N GLN A 339 12.80 -3.33 -1.19
CA GLN A 339 11.79 -4.20 -0.61
C GLN A 339 12.32 -5.62 -0.41
N LEU A 340 12.94 -6.22 -1.44
CA LEU A 340 13.53 -7.57 -1.34
C LEU A 340 14.57 -7.63 -0.20
N ALA A 341 15.47 -6.64 -0.16
CA ALA A 341 16.50 -6.58 0.88
C ALA A 341 15.89 -6.40 2.28
N THR A 342 14.78 -5.65 2.40
CA THR A 342 14.07 -5.44 3.67
C THR A 342 13.41 -6.72 4.14
N TYR A 343 12.81 -7.49 3.23
CA TYR A 343 12.26 -8.80 3.58
C TYR A 343 13.34 -9.79 4.04
N VAL A 344 14.54 -9.76 3.43
CA VAL A 344 15.68 -10.56 3.90
C VAL A 344 16.15 -10.13 5.30
N ASP A 345 16.21 -8.82 5.58
CA ASP A 345 16.56 -8.29 6.91
C ASP A 345 15.57 -8.77 7.99
N VAL A 346 14.28 -8.68 7.69
CA VAL A 346 13.19 -9.12 8.57
C VAL A 346 13.21 -10.64 8.78
N ALA A 347 13.39 -11.43 7.71
CA ALA A 347 13.48 -12.89 7.78
C ALA A 347 14.61 -13.38 8.70
N ARG A 348 15.66 -12.55 8.86
CA ARG A 348 16.83 -12.83 9.71
C ARG A 348 16.71 -12.27 11.13
N GLY A 349 15.57 -11.66 11.47
CA GLY A 349 15.35 -11.03 12.79
C GLY A 349 16.20 -9.78 13.02
N ARG A 350 16.81 -9.22 11.97
CA ARG A 350 17.60 -7.98 12.03
C ARG A 350 16.67 -6.78 11.71
N ARG A 351 17.11 -5.56 12.04
CA ARG A 351 16.35 -4.32 11.80
C ARG A 351 17.19 -3.22 11.15
N ARG A 352 18.38 -3.58 10.67
CA ARG A 352 19.36 -2.58 10.18
C ARG A 352 18.85 -1.91 8.92
N LEU A 353 18.29 -2.68 7.99
CA LEU A 353 17.82 -2.12 6.74
C LEU A 353 16.50 -1.38 6.93
N SER A 354 15.62 -1.82 7.82
CA SER A 354 14.44 -1.04 8.20
C SER A 354 14.80 0.35 8.72
N LEU A 355 15.88 0.49 9.50
CA LEU A 355 16.37 1.79 9.96
C LEU A 355 16.91 2.65 8.81
N VAL A 356 17.64 2.04 7.86
CA VAL A 356 18.11 2.74 6.66
C VAL A 356 16.94 3.23 5.81
N VAL A 357 15.89 2.43 5.64
CA VAL A 357 14.67 2.81 4.90
C VAL A 357 13.95 3.96 5.60
N TRP A 358 13.84 3.93 6.93
CA TRP A 358 13.28 5.05 7.69
C TRP A 358 14.09 6.33 7.55
N ALA A 359 15.43 6.26 7.57
CA ALA A 359 16.30 7.42 7.35
C ALA A 359 16.26 7.93 5.89
N ALA A 360 15.99 7.03 4.94
CA ALA A 360 15.85 7.39 3.53
C ALA A 360 14.62 8.26 3.25
N SER A 361 13.53 8.15 4.04
CA SER A 361 12.33 8.96 3.85
C SER A 361 12.56 10.47 4.06
N PRO A 362 13.13 10.96 5.18
CA PRO A 362 13.47 12.37 5.30
C PRO A 362 14.62 12.78 4.37
N ALA A 363 15.56 11.88 4.07
CA ALA A 363 16.62 12.17 3.09
C ALA A 363 16.06 12.37 1.68
N MET A 364 15.04 11.61 1.29
CA MET A 364 14.28 11.77 0.04
C MET A 364 13.64 13.15 -0.04
N VAL A 365 12.93 13.54 1.02
CA VAL A 365 12.30 14.86 1.11
C VAL A 365 13.37 15.95 0.97
N LEU A 366 14.44 15.89 1.76
CA LEU A 366 15.53 16.87 1.70
C LEU A 366 16.18 16.96 0.32
N ALA A 367 16.48 15.81 -0.31
CA ALA A 367 17.07 15.77 -1.65
C ALA A 367 16.17 16.45 -2.70
N ILE A 368 14.86 16.24 -2.61
CA ILE A 368 13.88 16.89 -3.49
C ILE A 368 13.81 18.40 -3.24
N TRP A 369 13.85 18.85 -1.98
CA TRP A 369 13.88 20.28 -1.65
C TRP A 369 15.13 21.00 -2.19
N LEU A 370 16.26 20.32 -2.25
CA LEU A 370 17.52 20.86 -2.77
C LEU A 370 17.66 20.75 -4.29
N ALA A 371 16.83 19.93 -4.94
CA ALA A 371 16.88 19.71 -6.38
C ALA A 371 16.27 20.90 -7.15
N PRO A 372 16.57 21.03 -8.46
CA PRO A 372 15.82 21.93 -9.33
C PRO A 372 14.33 21.59 -9.27
N GLN A 373 13.49 22.62 -9.11
CA GLN A 373 12.03 22.48 -8.94
C GLN A 373 11.31 22.23 -10.26
N THR A 374 11.73 21.16 -10.94
CA THR A 374 11.19 20.63 -12.18
C THR A 374 10.98 19.14 -12.02
N ILE A 375 10.10 18.53 -12.83
CA ILE A 375 9.87 17.08 -12.79
C ILE A 375 11.17 16.30 -12.90
N ALA A 376 12.06 16.71 -13.82
CA ALA A 376 13.37 16.09 -14.01
C ALA A 376 14.23 16.15 -12.74
N GLY A 377 14.32 17.32 -12.11
CA GLY A 377 15.10 17.49 -10.87
C GLY A 377 14.57 16.63 -9.73
N VAL A 378 13.25 16.63 -9.52
CA VAL A 378 12.59 15.85 -8.47
C VAL A 378 12.76 14.35 -8.69
N ILE A 379 12.49 13.83 -9.88
CA ILE A 379 12.62 12.39 -10.15
C ILE A 379 14.08 11.94 -10.12
N SER A 380 15.03 12.76 -10.59
CA SER A 380 16.47 12.45 -10.48
C SER A 380 16.93 12.38 -9.03
N ALA A 381 16.49 13.30 -8.17
CA ALA A 381 16.77 13.25 -6.75
C ALA A 381 16.18 11.98 -6.10
N ALA A 382 14.95 11.63 -6.48
CA ALA A 382 14.31 10.42 -5.97
C ALA A 382 15.03 9.14 -6.40
N VAL A 383 15.38 9.02 -7.68
CA VAL A 383 16.17 7.91 -8.21
C VAL A 383 17.52 7.83 -7.52
N ALA A 384 18.21 8.94 -7.28
CA ALA A 384 19.50 8.95 -6.59
C ALA A 384 19.41 8.40 -5.16
N VAL A 385 18.43 8.87 -4.38
CA VAL A 385 18.20 8.37 -3.01
C VAL A 385 17.85 6.88 -3.03
N LEU A 386 16.92 6.47 -3.90
CA LEU A 386 16.55 5.05 -4.02
C LEU A 386 17.73 4.18 -4.47
N ALA A 387 18.61 4.69 -5.34
CA ALA A 387 19.79 3.97 -5.79
C ALA A 387 20.78 3.75 -4.64
N VAL A 388 21.04 4.77 -3.81
CA VAL A 388 21.89 4.64 -2.62
C VAL A 388 21.33 3.58 -1.66
N VAL A 389 20.02 3.61 -1.40
CA VAL A 389 19.37 2.64 -0.50
C VAL A 389 19.37 1.23 -1.10
N ALA A 390 19.13 1.09 -2.40
CA ALA A 390 19.18 -0.18 -3.10
C ALA A 390 20.60 -0.78 -3.07
N LEU A 391 21.63 0.04 -3.30
CA LEU A 391 23.03 -0.38 -3.18
C LEU A 391 23.39 -0.81 -1.76
N ALA A 392 22.93 -0.08 -0.73
CA ALA A 392 23.08 -0.48 0.66
C ALA A 392 22.39 -1.83 0.94
N GLY A 393 21.18 -2.04 0.40
CA GLY A 393 20.45 -3.31 0.47
C GLY A 393 21.19 -4.47 -0.21
N LEU A 394 21.74 -4.25 -1.40
CA LEU A 394 22.56 -5.24 -2.12
C LEU A 394 23.83 -5.60 -1.35
N ALA A 395 24.56 -4.58 -0.85
CA ALA A 395 25.75 -4.79 -0.03
C ALA A 395 25.45 -5.57 1.25
N TYR A 396 24.32 -5.28 1.89
CA TYR A 396 23.82 -6.01 3.04
C TYR A 396 23.54 -7.49 2.71
N MET A 397 22.84 -7.76 1.61
CA MET A 397 22.54 -9.13 1.18
C MET A 397 23.81 -9.93 0.80
N ARG A 398 24.84 -9.26 0.25
CA ARG A 398 26.15 -9.86 -0.06
C ARG A 398 26.92 -10.25 1.21
N ARG A 399 27.10 -9.34 2.17
CA ARG A 399 27.78 -9.65 3.45
C ARG A 399 27.12 -10.81 4.18
N ALA A 400 25.80 -10.82 4.19
CA ALA A 400 25.05 -11.89 4.83
C ALA A 400 25.07 -13.22 4.03
N THR A 401 25.62 -13.23 2.82
CA THR A 401 25.94 -14.45 2.06
C THR A 401 27.33 -14.96 2.44
N GLU A 402 28.28 -14.07 2.67
CA GLU A 402 29.62 -14.38 3.16
C GLU A 402 29.58 -14.97 4.58
N GLU A 403 28.77 -14.42 5.49
CA GLU A 403 28.58 -14.93 6.86
C GLU A 403 27.94 -16.34 6.92
N ALA A 404 27.35 -16.82 5.83
CA ALA A 404 26.66 -18.12 5.77
C ALA A 404 27.47 -19.22 5.08
N ARG A 405 28.61 -18.87 4.46
CA ARG A 405 29.62 -19.80 3.96
C ARG A 405 30.66 -20.02 5.04
#